data_AF-A0A2V9JXR5-F1
#
_entry.id   AF-A0A2V9JXR5-F1
#
_cell.length_a   1.000
_cell.length_b   1.000
_cell.length_c   1.000
_cell.angle_alpha   90.00
_cell.angle_beta   90.00
_cell.angle_gamma   90.00
#
_symmetry.space_group_name_H-M   'P 1'
#
loop_
_entity.id
_entity.type
_entity.pdbx_description
1 polymer ?
#
loop_
_entity_poly.entity_id
_entity_poly.type
_entity_poly.pdbx_seq_one_letter_code
_entity_poly.pdbx_strand_id
1 'polypeptide(L)'
;SPILRGNWVSEVLLGERLPRPPQDVPQLPADEIATEGLTVRQLVARHTNEARCAACHRKIDPFGFALERYDAIGRRRESDLAGRSLDTRTKLPDGSEIDGLAGLRKYLVETRRATVLRQFCRKLGGSCGFRMNRCSPIWSSGSQRATTVLPSRSR
;
A
#
# COMPACT_ATOMS: atom_id res chain seq x y z
N SER A 1 12.63 -0.52 -11.59
CA SER A 1 11.30 -0.15 -12.11
C SER A 1 10.39 0.32 -10.98
N PRO A 2 9.70 1.48 -11.13
CA PRO A 2 8.67 1.96 -10.19
C PRO A 2 7.55 0.94 -9.93
N ILE A 3 7.16 0.17 -10.95
CA ILE A 3 6.04 -0.79 -10.86
C ILE A 3 6.38 -1.94 -9.91
N LEU A 4 7.62 -2.44 -9.95
CA LEU A 4 8.07 -3.49 -9.03
C LEU A 4 8.05 -3.02 -7.57
N ARG A 5 8.39 -1.75 -7.31
CA ARG A 5 8.28 -1.16 -5.97
C ARG A 5 6.83 -1.01 -5.55
N GLY A 6 5.95 -0.59 -6.46
CA GLY A 6 4.51 -0.56 -6.21
C GLY A 6 3.96 -1.93 -5.85
N ASN A 7 4.40 -2.98 -6.55
CA ASN A 7 4.03 -4.36 -6.25
C ASN A 7 4.50 -4.77 -4.86
N TRP A 8 5.74 -4.45 -4.51
CA TRP A 8 6.27 -4.70 -3.17
C TRP A 8 5.45 -4.01 -2.08
N VAL A 9 5.07 -2.73 -2.26
CA VAL A 9 4.20 -2.03 -1.29
C VAL A 9 2.85 -2.75 -1.16
N SER A 10 2.23 -3.12 -2.28
CA SER A 10 0.92 -3.78 -2.28
C SER A 10 0.95 -5.16 -1.60
N GLU A 11 1.88 -6.03 -1.98
CA GLU A 11 1.93 -7.42 -1.49
C GLU A 11 2.63 -7.55 -0.14
N VAL A 12 3.78 -6.89 0.03
CA VAL A 12 4.64 -7.08 1.20
C VAL A 12 4.15 -6.21 2.34
N LEU A 13 3.90 -4.92 2.09
CA LEU A 13 3.55 -3.97 3.14
C LEU A 13 2.05 -3.97 3.48
N LEU A 14 1.18 -4.07 2.46
CA LEU A 14 -0.27 -4.04 2.65
C LEU A 14 -0.91 -5.44 2.69
N GLY A 15 -0.21 -6.47 2.24
CA GLY A 15 -0.71 -7.85 2.29
C GLY A 15 -1.81 -8.16 1.26
N GLU A 16 -1.92 -7.33 0.22
CA GLU A 16 -2.81 -7.59 -0.91
C GLU A 16 -2.38 -8.89 -1.63
N ARG A 17 -3.35 -9.66 -2.13
CA ARG A 17 -3.07 -10.84 -2.96
C ARG A 17 -3.28 -10.49 -4.42
N LEU A 18 -2.18 -10.33 -5.15
CA LEU A 18 -2.21 -10.08 -6.58
C LEU A 18 -2.06 -11.42 -7.34
N PRO A 19 -2.75 -11.59 -8.48
CA PRO A 19 -2.52 -12.74 -9.34
C PRO A 19 -1.12 -12.65 -9.95
N ARG A 20 -0.55 -13.81 -10.31
CA ARG A 20 0.71 -13.82 -11.06
C ARG A 20 0.51 -13.15 -12.42
N PRO A 21 1.52 -12.41 -12.92
CA PRO A 21 1.45 -11.84 -14.26
C PRO A 21 1.29 -12.95 -15.32
N PRO A 22 0.52 -12.72 -16.40
CA PRO A 22 0.41 -13.67 -17.50
C PRO A 22 1.77 -13.88 -18.19
N GLN A 23 2.00 -15.07 -18.74
CA GLN A 23 3.28 -15.42 -19.39
C GLN A 23 3.52 -14.64 -20.69
N ASP A 24 2.45 -14.26 -21.38
CA ASP A 24 2.52 -13.64 -22.72
C ASP A 24 2.72 -12.11 -22.69
N VAL A 25 3.02 -11.53 -21.53
CA VAL A 25 3.17 -10.07 -21.39
C VAL A 25 4.61 -9.67 -21.71
N PRO A 26 4.83 -8.77 -22.71
CA PRO A 26 6.15 -8.20 -22.97
C PRO A 26 6.68 -7.49 -21.72
N GLN A 27 7.93 -7.76 -21.35
CA GLN A 27 8.55 -7.06 -20.24
C GLN A 27 8.75 -5.58 -20.61
N LEU A 28 8.44 -4.69 -19.66
CA LEU A 28 8.83 -3.29 -19.81
C LEU A 28 10.36 -3.22 -19.98
N PRO A 29 10.88 -2.41 -20.91
CA PRO A 29 12.32 -2.26 -21.08
C PRO A 29 12.96 -1.88 -19.75
N ALA A 30 14.04 -2.59 -19.40
CA ALA A 30 14.78 -2.33 -18.16
C ALA A 30 15.42 -0.94 -18.17
N ASP A 31 15.73 -0.44 -19.36
CA ASP A 31 16.37 0.85 -19.58
C ASP A 31 15.34 1.89 -20.02
N GLU A 32 15.18 2.95 -19.21
CA GLU A 32 14.29 4.09 -19.49
C GLU A 32 14.73 4.90 -20.74
N ILE A 33 15.91 4.60 -21.31
CA ILE A 33 16.44 5.16 -22.56
C ILE A 33 15.90 4.42 -23.79
N ALA A 34 15.61 3.12 -23.64
CA ALA A 34 15.10 2.25 -24.71
C ALA A 34 13.57 2.37 -24.89
N THR A 35 12.94 3.40 -24.32
CA THR A 35 11.48 3.55 -24.26
C THR A 35 10.87 4.29 -25.46
N GLU A 36 11.61 4.38 -26.57
CA GLU A 36 11.17 5.15 -27.75
C GLU A 36 10.78 6.61 -27.41
N GLY A 37 11.42 7.19 -26.37
CA GLY A 37 11.15 8.54 -25.88
C GLY A 37 9.97 8.67 -24.91
N LEU A 38 9.31 7.57 -24.54
CA LEU A 38 8.17 7.59 -23.61
C LEU A 38 8.61 7.54 -22.15
N THR A 39 7.82 8.17 -21.28
CA THR A 39 7.99 8.02 -19.82
C THR A 39 7.52 6.65 -19.36
N VAL A 40 8.04 6.20 -18.22
CA VAL A 40 7.57 4.96 -17.58
C VAL A 40 6.06 5.02 -17.34
N ARG A 41 5.54 6.18 -16.92
CA ARG A 41 4.10 6.40 -16.75
C ARG A 41 3.32 6.26 -18.06
N GLN A 42 3.83 6.79 -19.17
CA GLN A 42 3.21 6.65 -20.49
C GLN A 42 3.24 5.20 -21.00
N LEU A 43 4.35 4.49 -20.80
CA LEU A 43 4.46 3.07 -21.14
C LEU A 43 3.46 2.23 -20.35
N VAL A 44 3.37 2.47 -19.05
CA VAL A 44 2.41 1.78 -18.17
C VAL A 44 0.99 2.12 -18.59
N ALA A 45 0.67 3.39 -18.89
CA ALA A 45 -0.65 3.77 -19.39
C ALA A 45 -1.03 3.02 -20.67
N ARG A 46 -0.11 2.89 -21.64
CA ARG A 46 -0.32 2.07 -22.86
C ARG A 46 -0.56 0.61 -22.50
N HIS A 47 0.24 0.05 -21.59
CA HIS A 47 0.12 -1.34 -21.15
C HIS A 47 -1.21 -1.62 -20.42
N THR A 48 -1.69 -0.66 -19.63
CA THR A 48 -2.93 -0.77 -18.83
C THR A 48 -4.18 -0.38 -19.60
N ASN A 49 -4.10 -0.13 -20.90
CA ASN A 49 -5.28 0.16 -21.73
C ASN A 49 -6.23 -1.06 -21.81
N GLU A 50 -5.68 -2.27 -21.70
CA GLU A 50 -6.48 -3.48 -21.62
C GLU A 50 -7.11 -3.64 -20.22
N ALA A 51 -8.41 -3.91 -20.17
CA ALA A 51 -9.15 -4.05 -18.91
C ALA A 51 -8.58 -5.13 -17.98
N ARG A 52 -8.04 -6.22 -18.54
CA ARG A 52 -7.40 -7.31 -17.78
C ARG A 52 -6.16 -6.85 -17.00
N CYS A 53 -5.37 -5.96 -17.60
CA CYS A 53 -4.14 -5.43 -16.98
C CYS A 53 -4.49 -4.35 -15.95
N ALA A 54 -5.41 -3.45 -16.31
CA ALA A 54 -5.84 -2.35 -15.45
C ALA A 54 -6.35 -2.81 -14.07
N ALA A 55 -7.00 -3.97 -13.99
CA ALA A 55 -7.59 -4.49 -12.75
C ALA A 55 -6.58 -4.63 -11.60
N CYS A 56 -5.38 -5.13 -11.89
CA CYS A 56 -4.32 -5.30 -10.89
C CYS A 56 -3.47 -4.04 -10.78
N HIS A 57 -3.17 -3.41 -11.91
CA HIS A 57 -2.34 -2.20 -11.99
C HIS A 57 -2.88 -1.03 -11.18
N ARG A 58 -4.22 -0.87 -11.09
CA ARG A 58 -4.85 0.12 -10.18
C ARG A 58 -4.40 -0.02 -8.72
N LYS A 59 -4.02 -1.22 -8.27
CA LYS A 59 -3.57 -1.51 -6.90
C LYS A 59 -2.05 -1.44 -6.72
N ILE A 60 -1.30 -1.25 -7.81
CA ILE A 60 0.16 -1.37 -7.87
C ILE A 60 0.76 -0.02 -8.24
N ASP A 61 0.36 0.52 -9.39
CA ASP A 61 0.99 1.65 -10.06
C ASP A 61 0.98 2.91 -9.21
N PRO A 62 -0.10 3.25 -8.47
CA PRO A 62 -0.08 4.44 -7.64
C PRO A 62 1.07 4.45 -6.63
N PHE A 63 1.31 3.33 -5.94
CA PHE A 63 2.42 3.23 -5.00
C PHE A 63 3.78 3.31 -5.69
N GLY A 64 3.89 2.75 -6.90
CA GLY A 64 5.09 2.84 -7.72
C GLY A 64 5.42 4.26 -8.14
N PHE A 65 4.44 5.01 -8.63
CA PHE A 65 4.59 6.40 -9.07
C PHE A 65 4.91 7.34 -7.91
N ALA A 66 4.33 7.14 -6.73
CA ALA A 66 4.73 7.87 -5.52
C ALA A 66 6.22 7.67 -5.16
N LEU A 67 6.83 6.57 -5.62
CA LEU A 67 8.23 6.22 -5.41
C LEU A 67 9.08 6.40 -6.67
N GLU A 68 8.63 7.15 -7.67
CA GLU A 68 9.34 7.34 -8.94
C GLU A 68 10.68 8.07 -8.77
N ARG A 69 10.78 8.95 -7.76
CA ARG A 69 11.98 9.70 -7.36
C ARG A 69 13.11 8.84 -6.77
N TYR A 70 12.98 7.53 -6.72
CA TYR A 70 14.00 6.63 -6.18
C TYR A 70 14.55 5.72 -7.28
N ASP A 71 15.87 5.55 -7.32
CA ASP A 71 16.50 4.55 -8.18
C ASP A 71 16.34 3.11 -7.61
N ALA A 72 16.97 2.13 -8.24
CA ALA A 72 16.85 0.73 -7.84
C ALA A 72 17.42 0.44 -6.43
N ILE A 73 18.37 1.24 -5.95
CA ILE A 73 19.04 1.09 -4.65
C ILE A 73 18.53 2.08 -3.60
N GLY A 74 17.55 2.93 -3.96
CA GLY A 74 16.91 3.87 -3.05
C GLY A 74 17.56 5.25 -2.97
N ARG A 75 18.46 5.60 -3.88
CA ARG A 75 18.95 6.99 -3.98
C ARG A 75 17.87 7.86 -4.60
N ARG A 76 17.76 9.08 -4.09
CA ARG A 76 16.84 10.08 -4.65
C ARG A 76 17.38 10.61 -5.96
N ARG A 77 16.51 10.72 -6.96
CA ARG A 77 16.76 11.34 -8.26
C ARG A 77 15.77 12.48 -8.51
N GLU A 78 16.23 13.50 -9.22
CA GLU A 78 15.40 14.65 -9.63
C GLU A 78 14.85 14.50 -11.05
N SER A 79 15.52 13.68 -11.87
CA SER A 79 15.13 13.36 -13.25
C SER A 79 15.18 11.86 -13.48
N ASP A 80 14.49 11.40 -14.52
CA ASP A 80 14.63 10.02 -14.98
C ASP A 80 15.99 9.78 -15.68
N LEU A 81 16.27 8.55 -16.11
CA LEU A 81 17.55 8.23 -16.78
C LEU A 81 17.72 8.95 -18.12
N ALA A 82 16.65 9.49 -18.69
CA ALA A 82 16.64 10.28 -19.92
C ALA A 82 16.61 11.81 -19.67
N GLY A 83 16.76 12.25 -18.41
CA GLY A 83 16.77 13.67 -18.03
C GLY A 83 15.40 14.35 -17.96
N ARG A 84 14.29 13.61 -18.02
CA ARG A 84 12.92 14.15 -17.97
C ARG A 84 12.45 14.34 -16.52
N SER A 85 11.50 15.25 -16.31
CA SER A 85 10.92 15.52 -14.99
C SER A 85 10.10 14.33 -14.48
N LEU A 86 10.20 14.05 -13.19
CA LEU A 86 9.48 12.96 -12.52
C LEU A 86 8.13 13.44 -11.96
N ASP A 87 7.07 12.65 -12.14
CA ASP A 87 5.73 12.94 -11.62
C ASP A 87 5.35 11.97 -10.51
N THR A 88 5.39 12.46 -9.27
CA THR A 88 5.09 11.67 -8.07
C THR A 88 3.65 11.74 -7.59
N ARG A 89 2.79 12.50 -8.26
CA ARG A 89 1.38 12.64 -7.86
C ARG A 89 0.57 11.46 -8.37
N THR A 90 -0.29 10.94 -7.51
CA THR A 90 -1.10 9.77 -7.84
C THR A 90 -2.36 9.66 -6.99
N LYS A 91 -3.33 8.93 -7.52
CA LYS A 91 -4.59 8.62 -6.87
C LYS A 91 -4.65 7.14 -6.51
N LEU A 92 -4.89 6.87 -5.24
CA LEU A 92 -4.97 5.53 -4.69
C LEU A 92 -6.34 4.87 -4.99
N PRO A 93 -6.46 3.54 -4.82
CA PRO A 93 -7.71 2.81 -5.06
C PRO A 93 -8.91 3.28 -4.23
N ASP A 94 -8.66 3.85 -3.05
CA ASP A 94 -9.69 4.41 -2.17
C ASP A 94 -10.05 5.87 -2.51
N GLY A 95 -9.44 6.42 -3.56
CA GLY A 95 -9.64 7.79 -4.02
C GLY A 95 -8.72 8.82 -3.38
N SER A 96 -7.90 8.44 -2.39
CA SER A 96 -6.96 9.36 -1.76
C SER A 96 -5.88 9.81 -2.74
N GLU A 97 -5.56 11.10 -2.72
CA GLU A 97 -4.46 11.65 -3.52
C GLU A 97 -3.20 11.75 -2.66
N ILE A 98 -2.08 11.27 -3.18
CA ILE A 98 -0.77 11.35 -2.52
C ILE A 98 0.28 11.90 -3.48
N ASP A 99 1.28 12.56 -2.90
CA ASP A 99 2.45 13.04 -3.62
C ASP A 99 3.73 12.53 -2.96
N GLY A 100 4.50 11.76 -3.73
CA GLY A 100 5.82 11.28 -3.34
C GLY A 100 5.83 10.35 -2.12
N LEU A 101 7.03 10.11 -1.60
CA LEU A 101 7.24 9.31 -0.39
C LEU A 101 6.57 9.94 0.84
N ALA A 102 6.57 11.27 0.94
CA ALA A 102 5.97 11.96 2.09
C ALA A 102 4.46 11.70 2.16
N GLY A 103 3.75 11.84 1.04
CA GLY A 103 2.32 11.52 0.94
C GLY A 103 2.05 10.03 1.19
N LEU A 104 2.87 9.15 0.62
CA LEU A 104 2.74 7.71 0.86
C LEU A 104 2.91 7.35 2.34
N ARG A 105 3.94 7.88 3.01
CA ARG A 105 4.18 7.65 4.44
C ARG A 105 2.99 8.12 5.27
N LYS A 106 2.47 9.31 4.99
CA LYS A 106 1.30 9.87 5.68
C LYS A 106 0.10 8.92 5.53
N TYR A 107 -0.20 8.52 4.30
CA TYR A 107 -1.28 7.57 4.01
C TYR A 107 -1.13 6.23 4.75
N LEU A 108 0.06 5.67 4.79
CA LEU A 108 0.33 4.41 5.48
C LEU A 108 0.15 4.52 7.00
N VAL A 109 0.52 5.65 7.60
CA VAL A 109 0.46 5.87 9.05
C VAL A 109 -0.91 6.33 9.54
N GLU A 110 -1.63 7.11 8.74
CA GLU A 110 -2.93 7.68 9.14
C GLU A 110 -4.08 6.76 8.70
N THR A 111 -4.05 6.26 7.47
CA THR A 111 -5.17 5.52 6.87
C THR A 111 -5.00 4.01 6.97
N ARG A 112 -3.81 3.48 6.67
CA ARG A 112 -3.57 2.02 6.54
C ARG A 112 -2.78 1.40 7.69
N ARG A 113 -2.58 2.12 8.80
CA ARG A 113 -1.73 1.68 9.93
C ARG A 113 -2.05 0.29 10.44
N ALA A 114 -3.33 0.01 10.65
CA ALA A 114 -3.77 -1.29 11.16
C ALA A 114 -3.44 -2.42 10.18
N THR A 115 -3.54 -2.18 8.87
CA THR A 115 -3.18 -3.14 7.83
C THR A 115 -1.68 -3.40 7.82
N VAL A 116 -0.87 -2.34 7.87
CA VAL A 116 0.60 -2.45 7.92
C VAL A 116 1.05 -3.23 9.15
N LEU A 117 0.53 -2.91 10.33
CA LEU A 117 0.90 -3.60 11.57
C LEU A 117 0.49 -5.07 11.54
N ARG A 118 -0.73 -5.40 11.08
CA ARG A 118 -1.17 -6.79 10.93
C ARG A 118 -0.26 -7.57 9.99
N GLN A 119 0.08 -6.98 8.84
CA GLN A 119 0.90 -7.64 7.83
C GLN A 119 2.35 -7.81 8.33
N PHE A 120 2.91 -6.80 8.98
CA PHE A 120 4.22 -6.87 9.62
C PHE A 120 4.27 -7.98 10.67
N CYS A 121 3.32 -8.02 11.61
CA CYS A 121 3.23 -9.08 12.61
C CYS A 121 3.06 -10.46 11.97
N ARG A 122 2.25 -10.59 10.91
CA ARG A 122 2.07 -11.87 10.20
C ARG A 122 3.34 -12.35 9.52
N LYS A 123 4.13 -11.45 8.93
CA LYS A 123 5.40 -11.79 8.27
C LYS A 123 6.50 -12.11 9.28
N LEU A 124 6.53 -11.42 10.42
CA LEU A 124 7.54 -11.58 11.46
C LEU A 124 7.27 -12.78 12.39
N GLY A 125 6.03 -12.94 12.85
CA GLY A 125 5.63 -13.92 13.87
C GLY A 125 5.11 -15.25 13.33
N GLY A 126 5.06 -15.43 12.01
CA GLY A 126 4.38 -16.57 11.39
C GLY A 126 2.86 -16.52 11.58
N SER A 127 2.10 -17.31 10.82
CA SER A 127 0.63 -17.36 10.88
C SER A 127 0.10 -18.07 12.13
N CYS A 128 0.70 -17.85 13.31
CA CYS A 128 0.15 -18.32 14.57
C CYS A 128 -1.02 -17.41 14.95
N GLY A 129 -2.19 -17.69 14.37
CA GLY A 129 -3.54 -17.52 14.97
C GLY A 129 -3.84 -16.28 15.82
N PHE A 130 -3.14 -15.16 15.67
CA PHE A 130 -3.39 -13.96 16.47
C PHE A 130 -4.62 -13.26 15.89
N ARG A 131 -5.78 -13.75 16.31
CA ARG A 131 -7.08 -13.13 16.09
C ARG A 131 -7.06 -11.79 16.82
N MET A 132 -6.59 -10.75 16.14
CA MET A 132 -6.61 -9.34 16.57
C MET A 132 -8.05 -8.80 16.59
N ASN A 133 -8.98 -9.53 17.19
CA ASN A 133 -10.30 -9.04 17.60
C ASN A 133 -10.28 -8.82 19.10
N ARG A 134 -9.63 -7.73 19.50
CA ARG A 134 -9.76 -6.95 20.76
C ARG A 134 -8.41 -6.36 21.15
N CYS A 135 -8.04 -5.26 20.49
CA CYS A 135 -7.42 -4.17 21.24
C CYS A 135 -8.56 -3.38 21.90
N SER A 136 -9.14 -3.95 22.95
CA SER A 136 -9.81 -3.11 23.95
C SER A 136 -8.70 -2.49 24.81
N PRO A 137 -8.77 -1.20 25.18
CA PRO A 137 -7.82 -0.64 26.12
C PRO A 137 -7.92 -1.42 27.43
N ILE A 138 -6.84 -2.05 27.86
CA ILE A 138 -6.72 -2.75 29.15
C ILE A 138 -6.73 -1.78 30.35
N TRP A 139 -6.94 -0.47 30.12
CA TRP A 139 -6.84 0.59 31.12
C TRP A 139 -8.18 1.31 31.36
N SER A 140 -9.22 0.56 31.72
CA SER A 140 -10.42 1.13 32.33
C SER A 140 -11.07 0.15 33.32
N SER A 141 -10.30 -0.29 34.32
CA SER A 141 -10.85 -0.83 35.57
C SER A 141 -10.81 0.25 36.65
N GLY A 142 -11.70 1.23 36.52
CA GLY A 142 -12.01 2.21 37.55
C GLY A 142 -13.42 1.99 38.08
N SER A 143 -13.53 1.17 39.12
CA SER A 143 -14.55 1.19 40.17
C SER A 143 -15.94 1.73 39.81
N GLN A 144 -16.92 0.83 39.60
CA GLN A 144 -18.28 1.06 40.06
C GLN A 144 -18.78 -0.18 40.79
N ARG A 145 -19.02 -0.02 42.10
CA ARG A 145 -19.57 -1.01 43.00
C ARG A 145 -21.01 -1.31 42.56
N ALA A 146 -21.31 -2.59 42.41
CA ALA A 146 -22.69 -3.07 42.26
C ALA A 146 -23.39 -2.94 43.63
N THR A 147 -24.33 -2.00 43.74
CA THR A 147 -25.27 -1.94 44.87
C THR A 147 -26.43 -2.88 44.53
N THR A 148 -26.42 -4.07 45.12
CA THR A 148 -27.54 -5.02 45.06
C THR A 148 -28.70 -4.47 45.89
N VAL A 149 -29.79 -4.05 45.24
CA VAL A 149 -31.06 -3.73 45.90
C VAL A 149 -31.80 -5.05 46.16
N LEU A 150 -31.97 -5.40 47.43
CA LEU A 150 -32.84 -6.50 47.88
C LEU A 150 -34.32 -6.07 47.76
N PRO A 151 -35.24 -6.95 47.32
CA PRO A 151 -36.66 -6.63 47.29
C PRO A 151 -37.29 -6.78 48.69
N SER A 152 -38.02 -5.76 49.12
CA SER A 152 -38.84 -5.79 50.34
C SER A 152 -40.07 -6.68 50.14
N ARG A 153 -40.15 -7.78 50.89
CA ARG A 153 -41.43 -8.48 51.15
C ARG A 153 -42.21 -7.71 52.20
N SER A 154 -43.43 -7.27 51.87
CA SER A 154 -44.45 -6.92 52.85
C SER A 154 -45.54 -7.99 52.88
N ARG A 155 -46.02 -8.25 54.10
CA ARG A 155 -47.12 -9.16 54.48
C ARG A 155 -48.45 -8.71 53.90
#